data_AF-X1GJV6-F1
#
_entry.id   AF-X1GJV6-F1
#
_cell.length_a   1.000
_cell.length_b   1.000
_cell.length_c   1.000
_cell.angle_alpha   90.00
_cell.angle_beta   90.00
_cell.angle_gamma   90.00
#
_symmetry.space_group_name_H-M   'P 1'
#
loop_
_entity.id
_entity.type
_entity.pdbx_description
1 polymer ?
#
loop_
_entity_poly.entity_id
_entity_poly.type
_entity_poly.pdbx_seq_one_letter_code
_entity_poly.pdbx_strand_id
1 'polypeptide(L)'
;MRVTIRDKFYNITKENVKESLEGIEPEEGKAKYFLEIKEKKFPIKQALSRALKLPKPVFTTQHAFDILLLFRQVPLRRCKQGGI
;
A
#
# COMPACT_ATOMS: atom_id res chain seq x y z
N MET A 1 -10.54 -3.26 7.13
CA MET A 1 -10.36 -4.68 6.72
C MET A 1 -9.42 -5.32 7.73
N ARG A 2 -9.70 -6.57 8.13
CA ARG A 2 -8.77 -7.34 8.95
C ARG A 2 -7.78 -8.07 8.06
N VAL A 3 -6.48 -7.83 8.28
CA VAL A 3 -5.39 -8.56 7.61
C VAL A 3 -4.62 -9.33 8.69
N THR A 4 -4.35 -10.60 8.43
CA THR A 4 -3.52 -11.41 9.32
C THR A 4 -2.08 -11.31 8.87
N ILE A 5 -1.21 -10.85 9.76
CA ILE A 5 0.23 -10.71 9.52
C ILE A 5 0.96 -11.44 10.63
N ARG A 6 1.67 -12.53 10.30
CA ARG A 6 2.39 -13.38 11.26
C ARG A 6 1.52 -13.70 12.50
N ASP A 7 0.33 -14.23 12.24
CA ASP A 7 -0.63 -14.68 13.25
C ASP A 7 -1.26 -13.57 14.12
N LYS A 8 -1.02 -12.31 13.78
CA LYS A 8 -1.68 -11.15 14.41
C LYS A 8 -2.69 -10.51 13.47
N PHE A 9 -3.85 -10.17 14.03
CA PHE A 9 -4.89 -9.45 13.30
C PHE A 9 -4.65 -7.95 13.38
N TYR A 10 -4.58 -7.30 12.23
CA TYR A 10 -4.50 -5.84 12.12
C TYR A 10 -5.73 -5.32 11.40
N ASN A 11 -6.36 -4.28 11.95
CA ASN A 11 -7.42 -3.58 11.25
C ASN A 11 -6.80 -2.42 10.46
N ILE A 12 -6.92 -2.49 9.13
CA ILE A 12 -6.40 -1.48 8.21
C ILE A 12 -7.59 -0.75 7.58
N THR A 13 -7.62 0.57 7.74
CA THR A 13 -8.57 1.49 7.12
C THR A 13 -7.87 2.37 6.09
N LYS A 14 -8.63 2.94 5.16
CA LYS A 14 -8.06 3.86 4.17
C LYS A 14 -7.58 5.15 4.84
N GLU A 15 -8.30 5.64 5.84
CA GLU A 15 -7.90 6.83 6.60
C GLU A 15 -6.56 6.63 7.32
N ASN A 16 -6.40 5.56 8.11
CA ASN A 16 -5.16 5.32 8.85
C ASN A 16 -3.93 5.32 7.93
N VAL A 17 -4.04 4.72 6.74
CA VAL A 17 -2.94 4.69 5.78
C VAL A 17 -2.66 6.09 5.21
N LYS A 18 -3.70 6.86 4.86
CA LYS A 18 -3.53 8.23 4.35
C LYS A 18 -2.90 9.14 5.40
N GLU A 19 -3.38 9.09 6.64
CA GLU A 19 -2.85 9.88 7.77
C GLU A 19 -1.39 9.48 8.06
N SER A 20 -1.08 8.18 8.03
CA SER A 20 0.29 7.71 8.28
C SER A 20 1.31 8.12 7.20
N LEU A 21 0.83 8.55 6.04
CA LEU A 21 1.62 9.01 4.90
C LEU A 21 1.62 10.54 4.77
N GLU A 22 0.88 11.26 5.62
CA GLU A 22 0.89 12.71 5.62
C GLU A 22 2.26 13.24 6.06
N GLY A 23 2.81 14.16 5.26
CA GLY A 23 4.16 14.69 5.49
C GLY A 23 5.30 13.71 5.18
N ILE A 24 5.00 12.51 4.66
CA ILE A 24 6.01 11.51 4.31
C ILE A 24 6.30 11.56 2.82
N GLU A 25 7.59 11.49 2.47
CA GLU A 25 8.01 11.35 1.08
C GLU A 25 7.98 9.89 0.63
N PRO A 26 7.52 9.62 -0.60
CA PRO A 26 7.56 8.29 -1.16
C PRO A 26 9.01 7.81 -1.30
N GLU A 27 9.27 6.59 -0.88
CA GLU A 27 10.58 5.97 -1.09
C GLU A 27 10.78 5.66 -2.57
N GLU A 28 11.92 6.08 -3.10
CA GLU A 28 12.35 5.76 -4.45
C GLU A 28 12.87 4.31 -4.51
N GLY A 29 12.41 3.54 -5.51
CA GLY A 29 12.87 2.16 -5.69
C GLY A 29 12.02 1.32 -6.65
N LYS A 30 12.51 0.11 -6.93
CA LYS A 30 11.89 -0.88 -7.82
C LYS A 30 10.73 -1.64 -7.15
N ALA A 31 9.77 -0.94 -6.54
CA ALA A 31 8.58 -1.61 -6.03
C ALA A 31 7.67 -2.03 -7.20
N LYS A 32 7.03 -3.21 -7.09
CA LYS A 32 6.08 -3.68 -8.11
C LYS A 32 4.70 -3.01 -8.00
N TYR A 33 4.35 -2.58 -6.78
CA TYR A 33 3.04 -2.03 -6.47
C TYR A 33 3.20 -0.73 -5.69
N PHE A 34 2.35 0.25 -6.02
CA PHE A 34 2.34 1.57 -5.42
C PHE A 34 0.90 2.01 -5.12
N LEU A 35 0.74 2.81 -4.07
CA LEU A 35 -0.48 3.57 -3.78
C LEU A 35 -0.26 5.00 -4.27
N GLU A 36 -1.19 5.50 -5.08
CA GLU A 36 -1.20 6.89 -5.49
C GLU A 36 -2.06 7.70 -4.52
N ILE A 37 -1.43 8.60 -3.79
CA ILE A 37 -2.07 9.45 -2.78
C ILE A 37 -1.54 10.87 -2.98
N LYS A 38 -2.45 11.84 -3.21
CA LYS A 38 -2.08 13.25 -3.46
C LYS A 38 -1.00 13.36 -4.55
N GLU A 39 -1.18 12.65 -5.67
CA GLU A 39 -0.27 12.59 -6.83
C GLU A 39 1.14 12.00 -6.56
N LYS A 40 1.39 11.53 -5.34
CA LYS A 40 2.64 10.84 -4.96
C LYS A 40 2.44 9.33 -4.98
N LYS A 41 3.44 8.59 -5.47
CA LYS A 41 3.43 7.13 -5.58
C LYS A 41 4.20 6.50 -4.44
N PHE A 42 3.49 5.95 -3.46
CA PHE A 42 4.08 5.30 -2.30
C PHE A 42 4.19 3.80 -2.50
N PRO A 43 5.37 3.18 -2.35
CA PRO A 43 5.50 1.74 -2.22
C PRO A 43 4.54 1.19 -1.15
N ILE A 44 3.76 0.16 -1.49
CA ILE A 44 2.74 -0.35 -0.55
C ILE A 44 3.38 -0.82 0.77
N LYS A 45 4.56 -1.43 0.71
CA LYS A 45 5.27 -1.87 1.91
C LYS A 45 5.70 -0.69 2.80
N GLN A 46 6.01 0.47 2.23
CA GLN A 46 6.28 1.69 3.00
C GLN A 46 5.00 2.15 3.69
N ALA A 47 3.89 2.25 2.96
CA ALA A 47 2.59 2.64 3.50
C ALA A 47 2.17 1.78 4.69
N LEU A 48 2.30 0.45 4.57
CA LEU A 48 1.98 -0.48 5.64
C LEU A 48 2.94 -0.42 6.81
N SER A 49 4.22 -0.24 6.52
CA SER A 49 5.24 -0.09 7.55
C SER A 49 4.97 1.13 8.42
N ARG A 50 4.52 2.24 7.83
CA ARG A 50 4.11 3.44 8.57
C ARG A 50 2.77 3.26 9.29
N ALA A 51 1.75 2.76 8.59
CA ALA A 51 0.40 2.59 9.14
C ALA A 51 0.36 1.62 10.34
N LEU A 52 1.14 0.53 10.27
CA LEU A 52 1.15 -0.51 11.31
C LEU A 52 2.37 -0.43 12.24
N LYS A 53 3.30 0.51 12.00
CA LYS A 53 4.58 0.63 12.72
C LYS A 53 5.37 -0.70 12.74
N LEU A 54 5.31 -1.45 11.65
CA LEU A 54 6.01 -2.72 11.47
C LEU A 54 7.13 -2.60 10.43
N PRO A 55 8.21 -3.38 10.54
CA PRO A 55 9.29 -3.32 9.57
C PRO A 55 8.86 -3.94 8.22
N LYS A 56 9.32 -3.35 7.10
CA LYS A 56 9.01 -3.76 5.72
C LYS A 56 9.13 -5.27 5.42
N PRO A 57 10.16 -6.00 5.93
CA PRO A 57 10.32 -7.44 5.66
C PRO A 57 9.20 -8.32 6.23
N VAL A 58 8.38 -7.79 7.13
CA VAL A 58 7.20 -8.50 7.67
C VAL A 58 6.10 -8.61 6.61
N PHE A 59 6.09 -7.71 5.62
CA PHE A 59 5.07 -7.67 4.58
C PHE A 59 5.46 -8.49 3.36
N THR A 60 4.64 -9.50 3.08
CA THR A 60 4.72 -10.31 1.87
C THR A 60 4.16 -9.53 0.67
N THR A 61 4.42 -10.02 -0.53
CA THR A 61 3.83 -9.48 -1.76
C THR A 61 2.31 -9.65 -1.78
N GLN A 62 1.80 -10.73 -1.18
CA GLN A 62 0.35 -10.98 -1.06
C GLN A 62 -0.32 -9.91 -0.21
N HIS A 63 0.23 -9.58 0.96
CA HIS A 63 -0.30 -8.52 1.81
C HIS A 63 -0.39 -7.18 1.06
N ALA A 64 0.64 -6.86 0.28
CA ALA A 64 0.65 -5.64 -0.53
C ALA A 64 -0.45 -5.67 -1.62
N PHE A 65 -0.69 -6.82 -2.24
CA PHE A 65 -1.72 -6.98 -3.27
C PHE A 65 -3.13 -6.88 -2.71
N ASP A 66 -3.42 -7.53 -1.57
CA ASP A 66 -4.73 -7.47 -0.92
C ASP A 66 -5.11 -6.05 -0.54
N ILE A 67 -4.12 -5.29 -0.06
CA ILE A 67 -4.28 -3.88 0.29
C ILE A 67 -4.44 -3.02 -0.95
N LEU A 68 -3.71 -3.28 -2.03
CA LEU A 68 -3.92 -2.58 -3.30
C LEU A 68 -5.38 -2.72 -3.77
N LEU A 69 -5.94 -3.93 -3.72
CA LEU A 69 -7.34 -4.18 -4.10
C LEU A 69 -8.33 -3.40 -3.21
N LEU A 70 -8.04 -3.25 -1.92
CA LEU A 70 -8.84 -2.45 -0.99
C LEU A 70 -8.89 -0.97 -1.41
N PHE A 71 -7.74 -0.39 -1.76
CA PHE A 71 -7.66 1.00 -2.22
C PHE A 71 -8.33 1.19 -3.60
N ARG A 72 -8.46 0.13 -4.40
CA ARG A 72 -8.96 0.17 -5.77
C ARG A 72 -10.48 0.00 -5.96
N GLN A 73 -11.29 -0.06 -4.92
CA GLN A 73 -12.75 0.00 -5.06
C GLN A 73 -13.21 1.42 -5.45
N VAL A 74 -13.03 1.81 -6.74
CA VAL A 74 -13.94 2.39 -7.78
C VAL A 74 -13.11 2.56 -9.10
N PRO A 75 -13.73 2.52 -10.30
CA PRO A 75 -13.61 1.44 -11.28
C PRO A 75 -12.22 1.30 -11.95
N LEU A 76 -11.96 0.09 -12.44
CA LEU A 76 -10.81 -0.30 -13.26
C LEU A 76 -10.61 0.61 -14.49
N ARG A 77 -9.87 1.71 -14.37
CA ARG A 77 -9.07 2.16 -15.51
C ARG A 77 -7.83 1.30 -15.55
N ARG A 78 -7.83 0.33 -16.47
CA ARG A 78 -6.63 -0.32 -16.97
C ARG A 78 -5.69 0.79 -17.43
N CYS A 79 -4.67 1.11 -16.65
CA CYS A 79 -3.45 1.66 -17.23
C CYS A 79 -2.82 0.49 -17.99
N LYS A 80 -3.10 0.40 -19.29
CA LYS A 80 -2.21 -0.33 -20.20
C LYS A 80 -0.83 0.29 -20.00
N GLN A 81 0.11 -0.49 -19.50
CA GLN A 81 1.51 -0.21 -19.75
C GLN A 81 1.65 -0.14 -21.27
N GLY A 82 2.25 0.95 -21.74
CA GLY A 82 2.59 1.14 -23.15
C GLY A 82 3.37 -0.07 -23.64
N GLY A 83 2.84 -0.68 -24.70
CA GLY A 83 3.56 -1.59 -25.56
C GLY A 83 3.86 -0.83 -26.84
N ILE A 84 5.15 -0.80 -27.14
CA ILE A 84 5.89 -0.37 -28.33
C ILE A 84 5.05 -0.37 -29.61
#